data_AF-A0A7R9DVL6-F1
#
_entry.id   AF-A0A7R9DVL6-F1
#
_cell.length_a   1.000
_cell.length_b   1.000
_cell.length_c   1.000
_cell.angle_alpha   90.00
_cell.angle_beta   90.00
_cell.angle_gamma   90.00
#
_symmetry.space_group_name_H-M   'P 1'
#
loop_
_entity.id
_entity.type
_entity.pdbx_description
1 polymer ?
#
loop_
_entity_poly.entity_id
_entity_poly.type
_entity_poly.pdbx_seq_one_letter_code
_entity_poly.pdbx_strand_id
1 'polypeptide(L)'
;MAVVTALISGASDIQLNILLQHPLLQAFLRLKWKSMRIIFFLLLILHASFVGSISYHILYRVKSKESLEKVEKAQVEVHVEISRRLLLTSVIVLLINVLCQLAIVPKRSLRQLETWLNLVCIILALGTVLWGESNDTGQTLMATSWILHTESILVLLAWVELMLLIGRFSSWGYYALMFYTVLRNVVKVL
;
A
#
# COMPACT_ATOMS: atom_id res chain seq x y z
N MET A 1 8.67 -28.96 7.65
CA MET A 1 7.79 -28.29 6.66
C MET A 1 7.70 -29.01 5.33
N ALA A 2 8.75 -29.71 4.87
CA ALA A 2 8.80 -30.38 3.55
C ALA A 2 7.63 -31.35 3.28
N VAL A 3 7.26 -32.16 4.27
CA VAL A 3 6.16 -33.16 4.16
C VAL A 3 4.80 -32.50 3.95
N VAL A 4 4.51 -31.42 4.69
CA VAL A 4 3.25 -30.67 4.55
C VAL A 4 3.19 -29.96 3.20
N THR A 5 4.30 -29.39 2.74
CA THR A 5 4.37 -28.76 1.40
C THR A 5 4.23 -29.78 0.25
N ALA A 6 4.76 -30.99 0.42
CA ALA A 6 4.61 -32.08 -0.56
C ALA A 6 3.16 -32.61 -0.63
N LEU A 7 2.51 -32.72 0.53
CA LEU A 7 1.09 -33.07 0.64
C LEU A 7 0.18 -32.00 0.01
N ILE A 8 0.46 -30.71 0.26
CA ILE A 8 -0.31 -29.59 -0.32
C ILE A 8 -0.13 -29.52 -1.84
N SER A 9 1.07 -29.81 -2.38
CA SER A 9 1.28 -29.82 -3.84
C SER A 9 0.66 -31.01 -4.55
N GLY A 10 0.35 -32.10 -3.84
CA GLY A 10 -0.22 -33.33 -4.40
C GLY A 10 -1.74 -33.48 -4.22
N ALA A 11 -2.37 -32.66 -3.36
CA ALA A 11 -3.79 -32.77 -3.04
C ALA A 11 -4.66 -31.87 -3.95
N SER A 12 -5.82 -32.38 -4.36
CA SER A 12 -6.86 -31.59 -5.05
C SER A 12 -7.50 -30.56 -4.09
N ASP A 13 -8.02 -29.43 -4.61
CA ASP A 13 -8.61 -28.34 -3.79
C ASP A 13 -9.66 -28.83 -2.76
N ILE A 14 -10.42 -29.87 -3.12
CA ILE A 14 -11.45 -30.47 -2.27
C ILE A 14 -10.83 -31.24 -1.09
N GLN A 15 -9.79 -32.04 -1.36
CA GLN A 15 -9.06 -32.79 -0.32
C GLN A 15 -8.26 -31.85 0.58
N LEU A 16 -7.75 -30.75 0.05
CA LEU A 16 -7.05 -29.72 0.82
C LEU A 16 -7.97 -29.08 1.86
N ASN A 17 -9.23 -28.80 1.51
CA ASN A 17 -10.19 -28.19 2.42
C ASN A 17 -10.57 -29.13 3.58
N ILE A 18 -10.75 -30.43 3.29
CA ILE A 18 -10.99 -31.47 4.30
C ILE A 18 -9.77 -31.65 5.19
N LEU A 19 -8.55 -31.65 4.62
CA LEU A 19 -7.30 -31.79 5.36
C LEU A 19 -7.01 -30.56 6.24
N LEU A 20 -7.39 -29.35 5.82
CA LEU A 20 -7.29 -28.12 6.62
C LEU A 20 -8.21 -28.14 7.86
N GLN A 21 -9.35 -28.82 7.77
CA GLN A 21 -10.29 -28.97 8.90
C GLN A 21 -9.79 -29.97 9.95
N HIS A 22 -8.73 -30.73 9.68
CA HIS A 22 -8.16 -31.64 10.66
C HIS A 22 -7.67 -30.87 11.89
N PRO A 23 -8.04 -31.28 13.12
CA PRO A 23 -7.79 -30.52 14.35
C PRO A 23 -6.31 -30.18 14.57
N LEU A 24 -5.40 -31.07 14.17
CA LEU A 24 -3.95 -30.83 14.22
C LEU A 24 -3.48 -29.73 13.25
N LEU A 25 -3.99 -29.72 12.01
CA LEU A 25 -3.64 -28.72 11.01
C LEU A 25 -4.23 -27.36 11.39
N GLN A 26 -5.47 -27.34 11.88
CA GLN A 26 -6.13 -26.14 12.35
C GLN A 26 -5.38 -25.52 13.54
N ALA A 27 -4.97 -26.33 14.52
CA ALA A 27 -4.17 -25.88 15.66
C ALA A 27 -2.80 -25.33 15.21
N PHE A 28 -2.12 -26.03 14.30
CA PHE A 28 -0.85 -25.59 13.72
C PHE A 28 -0.99 -24.25 12.98
N LEU A 29 -2.02 -24.11 12.14
CA LEU A 29 -2.29 -22.87 11.40
C LEU A 29 -2.59 -21.71 12.35
N ARG A 30 -3.33 -21.97 13.43
CA ARG A 30 -3.69 -20.95 14.43
C ARG A 30 -2.47 -20.49 15.25
N LEU A 31 -1.60 -21.43 15.64
CA LEU A 31 -0.32 -21.13 16.31
C LEU A 31 0.61 -20.33 15.39
N LYS A 32 0.73 -20.75 14.13
CA LYS A 32 1.55 -20.05 13.13
C LYS A 32 1.00 -18.66 12.83
N TRP A 33 -0.32 -18.52 12.71
CA TRP A 33 -0.97 -17.23 12.54
C TRP A 33 -0.77 -16.33 13.76
N LYS A 34 -0.84 -16.84 15.00
CA LYS A 34 -0.55 -16.04 16.20
C LYS A 34 0.83 -15.38 16.16
N SER A 35 1.85 -16.08 15.65
CA SER A 35 3.19 -15.53 15.45
C SER A 35 3.24 -14.51 14.30
N MET A 36 2.57 -14.80 13.17
CA MET A 36 2.56 -13.93 11.98
C MET A 36 1.66 -12.68 12.11
N ARG A 37 0.70 -12.68 13.04
CA ARG A 37 -0.24 -11.57 13.27
C ARG A 37 0.46 -10.26 13.58
N ILE A 38 1.52 -10.28 14.39
CA ILE A 38 2.23 -9.06 14.81
C ILE A 38 2.86 -8.38 13.58
N ILE A 39 3.54 -9.16 12.73
CA ILE A 39 4.14 -8.66 11.50
C ILE A 39 3.07 -8.11 10.56
N PHE A 40 1.93 -8.79 10.45
CA PHE A 40 0.80 -8.33 9.64
C PHE A 40 0.23 -6.99 10.14
N PHE A 41 -0.02 -6.84 11.45
CA PHE A 41 -0.53 -5.58 12.01
C PHE A 41 0.49 -4.45 11.89
N LEU A 42 1.78 -4.73 12.06
CA LEU A 42 2.84 -3.73 11.85
C LEU A 42 2.84 -3.23 10.40
N LEU A 43 2.75 -4.13 9.43
CA LEU A 43 2.64 -3.78 8.01
C LEU A 43 1.40 -2.94 7.72
N LEU A 44 0.24 -3.33 8.29
CA LEU A 44 -1.01 -2.60 8.13
C LEU A 44 -0.92 -1.18 8.70
N ILE A 45 -0.41 -1.03 9.92
CA ILE A 45 -0.26 0.28 10.58
C ILE A 45 0.70 1.17 9.82
N LEU A 46 1.81 0.60 9.32
CA LEU A 46 2.77 1.37 8.52
C LEU A 46 2.15 1.84 7.19
N HIS A 47 1.41 0.97 6.52
CA HIS A 47 0.78 1.36 5.26
C HIS A 47 -0.36 2.38 5.49
N ALA A 48 -1.12 2.22 6.58
CA ALA A 48 -2.12 3.20 7.00
C ALA A 48 -1.50 4.56 7.33
N SER A 49 -0.32 4.60 7.98
CA SER A 49 0.38 5.86 8.25
C SER A 49 0.87 6.53 6.97
N PHE A 50 1.35 5.76 5.98
CA PHE A 50 1.67 6.28 4.65
C PHE A 50 0.45 6.89 3.95
N VAL A 51 -0.68 6.17 3.90
CA VAL A 51 -1.93 6.66 3.31
C VAL A 51 -2.42 7.93 4.00
N GLY A 52 -2.26 8.02 5.33
CA GLY A 52 -2.55 9.23 6.10
C GLY A 52 -1.63 10.40 5.72
N SER A 53 -0.32 10.18 5.69
CA SER A 53 0.68 11.19 5.33
C SER A 53 0.48 11.75 3.93
N ILE A 54 0.17 10.89 2.94
CA ILE A 54 -0.07 11.36 1.58
C ILE A 54 -1.39 12.13 1.45
N SER A 55 -2.46 11.65 2.07
CA SER A 55 -3.75 12.35 2.06
C SER A 55 -3.61 13.73 2.70
N TYR A 56 -2.86 13.81 3.80
CA TYR A 56 -2.51 15.07 4.45
C TYR A 56 -1.71 16.00 3.52
N HIS A 57 -0.66 15.50 2.87
CA HIS A 57 0.16 16.30 1.96
C HIS A 57 -0.67 16.92 0.81
N ILE A 58 -1.51 16.12 0.15
CA ILE A 58 -2.35 16.59 -0.97
C ILE A 58 -3.34 17.65 -0.49
N LEU A 59 -4.01 17.44 0.65
CA LEU A 59 -4.96 18.41 1.20
C LEU A 59 -4.30 19.77 1.50
N TYR A 60 -3.09 19.77 2.06
CA TYR A 60 -2.35 21.00 2.33
C TYR A 60 -1.93 21.73 1.05
N ARG A 61 -1.49 21.00 0.01
CA ARG A 61 -1.16 21.60 -1.29
C ARG A 61 -2.37 22.22 -1.98
N VAL A 62 -3.54 21.57 -1.89
CA VAL A 62 -4.80 22.11 -2.45
C VAL A 62 -5.22 23.36 -1.69
N LYS A 63 -5.24 23.31 -0.36
CA LYS A 63 -5.60 24.48 0.48
C LYS A 63 -4.68 25.68 0.23
N SER A 64 -3.37 25.43 0.12
CA SER A 64 -2.38 26.48 -0.20
C SER A 64 -2.61 27.16 -1.55
N LYS A 65 -3.26 26.51 -2.52
CA LYS A 65 -3.57 27.12 -3.82
C LYS A 65 -4.81 28.01 -3.76
N GLU A 66 -5.74 27.72 -2.84
CA GLU A 66 -7.01 28.42 -2.69
C GLU A 66 -6.86 29.71 -1.87
N SER A 67 -6.10 29.69 -0.77
CA SER A 67 -5.84 30.88 0.07
C SER A 67 -4.65 31.71 -0.45
N LEU A 68 -4.90 32.46 -1.52
CA LEU A 68 -3.94 33.41 -2.11
C LEU A 68 -3.97 34.77 -1.38
N GLU A 69 -3.74 34.81 -0.07
CA GLU A 69 -3.52 36.07 0.67
C GLU A 69 -2.07 36.14 1.19
N LYS A 70 -1.35 37.20 0.82
CA LYS A 70 0.14 37.29 0.92
C LYS A 70 0.72 37.12 2.32
N VAL A 71 -0.09 37.30 3.38
CA VAL A 71 0.36 37.21 4.79
C VAL A 71 0.45 35.75 5.27
N GLU A 72 -0.26 34.80 4.64
CA GLU A 72 -0.27 33.38 5.03
C GLU A 72 0.87 32.55 4.40
N LYS A 73 1.59 33.10 3.40
CA LYS A 73 2.59 32.35 2.62
C LYS A 73 3.75 31.81 3.46
N ALA A 74 4.26 32.59 4.42
CA ALA A 74 5.38 32.16 5.26
C ALA A 74 5.01 31.03 6.24
N GLN A 75 3.78 31.02 6.77
CA GLN A 75 3.29 29.94 7.64
C GLN A 75 2.97 28.67 6.83
N VAL A 76 2.49 28.85 5.59
CA VAL A 76 2.16 27.77 4.66
C VAL A 76 3.41 27.09 4.11
N GLU A 77 4.47 27.83 3.77
CA GLU A 77 5.75 27.25 3.31
C GLU A 77 6.37 26.30 4.35
N VAL A 78 6.31 26.67 5.63
CA VAL A 78 6.79 25.82 6.73
C VAL A 78 5.94 24.54 6.85
N HIS A 79 4.61 24.65 6.75
CA HIS A 79 3.73 23.47 6.83
C HIS A 79 3.88 22.55 5.61
N VAL A 80 4.11 23.11 4.42
CA VAL A 80 4.39 22.33 3.20
C VAL A 80 5.69 21.55 3.36
N GLU A 81 6.75 22.18 3.88
CA GLU A 81 8.04 21.52 4.12
C GLU A 81 7.94 20.40 5.18
N ILE A 82 7.17 20.64 6.25
CA ILE A 82 6.91 19.61 7.28
C ILE A 82 6.16 18.43 6.66
N SER A 83 5.12 18.69 5.86
CA SER A 83 4.35 17.63 5.20
C SER A 83 5.20 16.82 4.22
N ARG A 84 6.13 17.47 3.50
CA ARG A 84 7.08 16.84 2.58
C ARG A 84 8.04 15.92 3.33
N ARG A 85 8.59 16.37 4.45
CA ARG A 85 9.47 15.55 5.30
C ARG A 85 8.73 14.36 5.89
N LEU A 86 7.48 14.55 6.31
CA LEU A 86 6.64 13.46 6.81
C LEU A 86 6.32 12.41 5.74
N LEU A 87 6.06 12.84 4.50
CA LEU A 87 5.88 11.93 3.38
C LEU A 87 7.18 11.15 3.10
N LEU A 88 8.32 11.84 3.03
CA LEU A 88 9.63 11.20 2.79
C LEU A 88 9.98 10.15 3.85
N THR A 89 9.76 10.44 5.14
CA THR A 89 9.98 9.45 6.19
C THR A 89 9.09 8.22 5.99
N SER A 90 7.80 8.41 5.69
CA SER A 90 6.90 7.27 5.44
C SER A 90 7.31 6.43 4.22
N VAL A 91 7.80 7.07 3.15
CA VAL A 91 8.32 6.38 1.94
C VAL A 91 9.57 5.56 2.27
N ILE A 92 10.49 6.11 3.07
CA ILE A 92 11.69 5.38 3.50
C ILE A 92 11.32 4.16 4.33
N VAL A 93 10.36 4.28 5.25
CA VAL A 93 9.96 3.11 6.06
C VAL A 93 9.28 2.04 5.20
N LEU A 94 8.46 2.43 4.21
CA LEU A 94 7.90 1.48 3.23
C LEU A 94 8.99 0.80 2.40
N LEU A 95 10.01 1.55 1.97
CA LEU A 95 11.13 0.99 1.22
C LEU A 95 11.89 -0.05 2.06
N ILE A 96 12.19 0.25 3.34
CA ILE A 96 12.81 -0.70 4.26
C ILE A 96 11.96 -1.96 4.41
N ASN A 97 10.65 -1.82 4.52
CA ASN A 97 9.74 -2.97 4.58
C ASN A 97 9.79 -3.83 3.32
N VAL A 98 9.77 -3.23 2.13
CA VAL A 98 9.88 -3.95 0.85
C VAL A 98 11.24 -4.66 0.75
N LEU A 99 12.32 -3.99 1.14
CA LEU A 99 13.67 -4.57 1.15
C LEU A 99 13.77 -5.75 2.13
N CYS A 100 13.19 -5.64 3.31
CA CYS A 100 13.13 -6.72 4.30
C CYS A 100 12.35 -7.93 3.74
N GLN A 101 11.21 -7.70 3.10
CA GLN A 101 10.42 -8.76 2.45
C GLN A 101 11.19 -9.43 1.30
N LEU A 102 11.92 -8.63 0.51
CA LEU A 102 12.74 -9.13 -0.59
C LEU A 102 13.94 -9.94 -0.08
N ALA A 103 14.57 -9.52 1.01
CA ALA A 103 15.71 -10.21 1.63
C ALA A 103 15.31 -11.59 2.20
N ILE A 104 14.13 -11.68 2.84
CA ILE A 104 13.70 -12.93 3.49
C ILE A 104 13.16 -13.93 2.45
N VAL A 105 12.39 -13.50 1.43
CA VAL A 105 11.79 -14.41 0.44
C VAL A 105 11.78 -13.80 -0.99
N PRO A 106 12.93 -13.74 -1.69
CA PRO A 106 13.06 -12.98 -2.93
C PRO A 106 12.16 -13.48 -4.06
N LYS A 107 12.15 -14.81 -4.31
CA LYS A 107 11.40 -15.40 -5.44
C LYS A 107 9.88 -15.36 -5.27
N ARG A 108 9.38 -15.44 -4.03
CA ARG A 108 7.92 -15.41 -3.77
C ARG A 108 7.42 -13.97 -3.64
N SER A 109 8.24 -13.08 -3.09
CA SER A 109 7.91 -11.66 -2.92
C SER A 109 7.69 -10.95 -4.27
N LEU A 110 8.51 -11.23 -5.29
CA LEU A 110 8.35 -10.64 -6.62
C LEU A 110 7.10 -11.10 -7.39
N ARG A 111 6.50 -12.24 -7.00
CA ARG A 111 5.27 -12.75 -7.64
C ARG A 111 4.00 -12.24 -6.94
N GLN A 112 4.15 -11.59 -5.79
CA GLN A 112 3.01 -11.03 -5.06
C GLN A 112 2.68 -9.63 -5.60
N LEU A 113 1.41 -9.43 -5.98
CA LEU A 113 0.92 -8.16 -6.50
C LEU A 113 1.09 -7.00 -5.50
N GLU A 114 1.05 -7.29 -4.20
CA GLU A 114 1.23 -6.29 -3.14
C GLU A 114 2.61 -5.62 -3.18
N THR A 115 3.66 -6.38 -3.48
CA THR A 115 5.01 -5.83 -3.61
C THR A 115 5.09 -4.91 -4.82
N TRP A 116 4.43 -5.26 -5.92
CA TRP A 116 4.36 -4.42 -7.11
C TRP A 116 3.56 -3.14 -6.85
N LEU A 117 2.42 -3.23 -6.17
CA LEU A 117 1.62 -2.05 -5.81
C LEU A 117 2.41 -1.11 -4.88
N ASN A 118 3.05 -1.63 -3.83
CA ASN A 118 3.93 -0.82 -2.97
C ASN A 118 5.04 -0.13 -3.77
N LEU A 119 5.70 -0.85 -4.70
CA LEU A 119 6.74 -0.27 -5.54
C LEU A 119 6.20 0.84 -6.43
N VAL A 120 5.03 0.67 -7.03
CA VAL A 120 4.37 1.72 -7.83
C VAL A 120 4.04 2.92 -6.96
N CYS A 121 3.48 2.72 -5.76
CA CYS A 121 3.22 3.79 -4.79
C CYS A 121 4.51 4.54 -4.40
N ILE A 122 5.60 3.83 -4.14
CA ILE A 122 6.91 4.42 -3.82
C ILE A 122 7.45 5.24 -5.00
N ILE A 123 7.40 4.70 -6.22
CA ILE A 123 7.88 5.38 -7.43
C ILE A 123 7.08 6.67 -7.68
N LEU A 124 5.75 6.59 -7.60
CA LEU A 124 4.87 7.75 -7.77
C LEU A 124 5.10 8.80 -6.68
N ALA A 125 5.25 8.38 -5.41
CA ALA A 125 5.52 9.29 -4.29
C ALA A 125 6.88 9.98 -4.43
N LEU A 126 7.94 9.25 -4.77
CA LEU A 126 9.25 9.84 -5.07
C LEU A 126 9.17 10.80 -6.27
N GLY A 127 8.43 10.43 -7.31
CA GLY A 127 8.16 11.30 -8.45
C GLY A 127 7.55 12.63 -8.03
N THR A 128 6.54 12.63 -7.17
CA THR A 128 5.92 13.87 -6.67
C THR A 128 6.87 14.76 -5.87
N VAL A 129 7.77 14.17 -5.07
CA VAL A 129 8.75 14.93 -4.28
C VAL A 129 9.83 15.54 -5.16
N LEU A 130 10.40 14.76 -6.08
CA LEU A 130 11.49 15.19 -6.97
C LEU A 130 11.02 16.28 -7.95
N TRP A 131 9.81 16.12 -8.52
CA TRP A 131 9.26 17.12 -9.44
C TRP A 131 8.77 18.39 -8.73
N GLY A 132 8.44 18.28 -7.44
CA GLY A 132 8.08 19.43 -6.61
C GLY A 132 9.23 20.42 -6.44
N GLU A 133 10.48 19.94 -6.37
CA GLU A 133 11.68 20.76 -6.19
C GLU A 133 12.18 21.38 -7.51
N SER A 134 12.02 20.68 -8.63
CA SER A 134 12.43 21.18 -9.95
C SER A 134 11.61 22.37 -10.45
N ASN A 135 10.36 22.53 -9.99
CA ASN A 135 9.44 23.54 -10.53
C ASN A 135 9.56 24.93 -9.87
N ASP A 136 10.45 25.12 -8.90
CA ASP A 136 10.75 26.46 -8.35
C ASP A 136 11.45 27.39 -9.38
N THR A 137 11.85 26.85 -10.54
CA THR A 137 12.38 27.60 -11.69
C THR A 137 11.37 27.72 -12.83
N GLY A 138 10.27 28.48 -12.60
CA GLY A 138 9.66 29.32 -13.64
C GLY A 138 8.92 28.67 -14.84
N GLN A 139 8.52 27.40 -14.81
CA GLN A 139 7.64 26.79 -15.84
C GLN A 139 6.32 26.28 -15.23
N THR A 140 5.41 27.20 -14.90
CA THR A 140 4.44 27.03 -13.80
C THR A 140 2.98 26.74 -14.17
N LEU A 141 2.63 26.32 -15.39
CA LEU A 141 1.23 25.99 -15.72
C LEU A 141 1.01 24.57 -16.27
N MET A 142 1.78 24.16 -17.28
CA MET A 142 1.61 22.83 -17.90
C MET A 142 2.15 21.70 -17.01
N ALA A 143 3.24 21.92 -16.27
CA ALA A 143 3.78 20.93 -15.35
C ALA A 143 2.85 20.67 -14.15
N THR A 144 2.04 21.66 -13.76
CA THR A 144 1.18 21.59 -12.57
C THR A 144 -0.02 20.66 -12.74
N SER A 145 -0.61 20.57 -13.93
CA SER A 145 -1.77 19.69 -14.16
C SER A 145 -1.39 18.21 -14.12
N TRP A 146 -0.28 17.84 -14.76
CA TRP A 146 0.21 16.46 -14.75
C TRP A 146 0.56 15.98 -13.35
N ILE A 147 1.17 16.85 -12.52
CA ILE A 147 1.48 16.54 -11.11
C ILE A 147 0.21 16.32 -10.29
N LEU A 148 -0.84 17.12 -10.49
CA LEU A 148 -2.11 16.92 -9.81
C LEU A 148 -2.77 15.59 -10.21
N HIS A 149 -2.68 15.21 -11.49
CA HIS A 149 -3.18 13.92 -11.96
C HIS A 149 -2.39 12.76 -11.34
N THR A 150 -1.07 12.85 -11.25
CA THR A 150 -0.24 11.81 -10.62
C THR A 150 -0.49 11.71 -9.11
N GLU A 151 -0.62 12.83 -8.40
CA GLU A 151 -1.01 12.86 -6.98
C GLU A 151 -2.39 12.20 -6.75
N SER A 152 -3.35 12.45 -7.65
CA SER A 152 -4.70 11.84 -7.59
C SER A 152 -4.68 10.33 -7.81
N ILE A 153 -3.91 9.86 -8.80
CA ILE A 153 -3.72 8.42 -9.05
C ILE A 153 -3.03 7.77 -7.86
N LEU A 154 -2.03 8.43 -7.30
CA LEU A 154 -1.24 7.93 -6.18
C LEU A 154 -2.09 7.76 -4.91
N VAL A 155 -2.92 8.76 -4.55
CA VAL A 155 -3.80 8.62 -3.38
C VAL A 155 -4.82 7.50 -3.58
N LEU A 156 -5.43 7.39 -4.77
CA LEU A 156 -6.34 6.30 -5.09
C LEU A 156 -5.66 4.94 -4.96
N LEU A 157 -4.46 4.80 -5.53
CA LEU A 157 -3.71 3.56 -5.49
C LEU A 157 -3.33 3.17 -4.06
N ALA A 158 -2.91 4.13 -3.24
CA ALA A 158 -2.57 3.90 -1.83
C ALA A 158 -3.79 3.46 -0.99
N TRP A 159 -4.96 4.06 -1.22
CA TRP A 159 -6.20 3.62 -0.56
C TRP A 159 -6.67 2.23 -1.03
N VAL A 160 -6.54 1.91 -2.32
CA VAL A 160 -6.84 0.58 -2.85
C VAL A 160 -5.92 -0.46 -2.23
N GLU A 161 -4.64 -0.16 -2.09
CA GLU A 161 -3.67 -1.04 -1.47
C GLU A 161 -3.99 -1.29 0.01
N LEU A 162 -4.35 -0.25 0.77
CA LEU A 162 -4.83 -0.39 2.14
C LEU A 162 -6.06 -1.31 2.24
N MET A 163 -7.01 -1.17 1.31
CA MET A 163 -8.19 -2.04 1.23
C MET A 163 -7.82 -3.51 0.94
N LEU A 164 -6.84 -3.75 0.07
CA LEU A 164 -6.35 -5.11 -0.23
C LEU A 164 -5.63 -5.73 0.99
N LEU A 165 -4.83 -4.95 1.71
CA LEU A 165 -4.18 -5.36 2.96
C LEU A 165 -5.22 -5.73 4.03
N ILE A 166 -6.26 -4.91 4.20
CA ILE A 166 -7.42 -5.19 5.06
C ILE A 166 -8.11 -6.50 4.65
N GLY A 167 -8.24 -6.74 3.35
CA GLY A 167 -8.82 -7.97 2.79
C GLY A 167 -8.06 -9.25 3.10
N ARG A 168 -6.84 -9.19 3.64
CA ARG A 168 -6.11 -10.37 4.10
C ARG A 168 -6.32 -10.68 5.57
N PHE A 169 -7.03 -9.83 6.29
CA PHE A 169 -7.35 -10.06 7.68
C PHE A 169 -8.42 -11.16 7.81
N SER A 170 -8.19 -12.15 8.68
CA SER A 170 -9.04 -13.34 8.80
C SER A 170 -10.52 -13.07 9.06
N SER A 171 -10.90 -11.92 9.63
CA SER A 171 -12.31 -11.57 9.84
C SER A 171 -12.92 -10.71 8.74
N TRP A 172 -12.11 -9.95 7.98
CA TRP A 172 -12.59 -9.05 6.91
C TRP A 172 -12.32 -9.58 5.50
N GLY A 173 -11.50 -10.62 5.39
CA GLY A 173 -11.10 -11.16 4.09
C GLY A 173 -12.19 -11.87 3.33
N TYR A 174 -13.26 -12.29 4.00
CA TYR A 174 -14.45 -12.79 3.30
C TYR A 174 -15.08 -11.71 2.41
N TYR A 175 -15.21 -10.48 2.93
CA TYR A 175 -15.76 -9.36 2.17
C TYR A 175 -14.87 -8.97 0.99
N ALA A 176 -13.55 -8.97 1.18
CA ALA A 176 -12.62 -8.69 0.10
C ALA A 176 -12.62 -9.78 -0.98
N LEU A 177 -12.77 -11.05 -0.60
CA LEU A 177 -12.88 -12.18 -1.54
C LEU A 177 -14.16 -12.09 -2.38
N MET A 178 -15.29 -11.75 -1.74
CA MET A 178 -16.55 -11.49 -2.45
C MET A 178 -16.41 -10.34 -3.44
N PHE A 179 -15.82 -9.21 -2.99
CA PHE A 179 -15.58 -8.06 -3.86
C PHE A 179 -14.68 -8.41 -5.05
N TYR A 180 -13.57 -9.12 -4.83
CA TYR A 180 -12.68 -9.57 -5.91
C TYR A 180 -13.41 -10.46 -6.93
N THR A 181 -14.28 -11.36 -6.46
CA THR A 181 -15.07 -12.24 -7.33
C THR A 181 -16.03 -11.45 -8.20
N VAL A 182 -16.72 -10.47 -7.61
CA VAL A 182 -17.63 -9.56 -8.33
C VAL A 182 -16.85 -8.71 -9.32
N LEU A 183 -15.73 -8.10 -8.92
CA LEU A 183 -14.88 -7.28 -9.78
C LEU A 183 -14.39 -8.06 -10.99
N ARG A 184 -13.97 -9.32 -10.79
CA ARG A 184 -13.53 -10.20 -11.88
C ARG A 184 -14.66 -10.50 -12.87
N ASN A 185 -15.88 -10.70 -12.38
CA ASN A 185 -17.04 -10.92 -13.26
C ASN A 185 -17.38 -9.66 -14.06
N VAL A 186 -17.32 -8.48 -13.44
CA VAL A 186 -17.54 -7.19 -14.12
C VAL A 186 -16.49 -6.95 -15.21
N VAL A 187 -15.19 -7.14 -14.90
CA VAL A 187 -14.09 -6.98 -15.88
C VAL A 187 -14.19 -8.00 -17.02
N LYS A 188 -14.76 -9.18 -16.78
CA LYS A 188 -14.97 -10.18 -17.84
C LYS A 188 -16.11 -9.79 -18.81
N VAL A 189 -17.07 -9.01 -18.33
CA VAL A 189 -18.24 -8.58 -19.11
C VAL A 189 -17.96 -7.29 -19.89
N LEU A 190 -17.08 -6.44 -19.38
CA LEU A 190 -16.59 -5.22 -20.05
C LEU A 190 -15.64 -5.57 -21.20
#